data_AF-A0A972IJP7-F1
#
_entry.id   AF-A0A972IJP7-F1
#
_cell.length_a   1.000
_cell.length_b   1.000
_cell.length_c   1.000
_cell.angle_alpha   90.00
_cell.angle_beta   90.00
_cell.angle_gamma   90.00
#
_symmetry.space_group_name_H-M   'P 1'
#
loop_
_entity.id
_entity.type
_entity.pdbx_description
1 polymer ?
#
loop_
_entity_poly.entity_id
_entity_poly.type
_entity_poly.pdbx_seq_one_letter_code
_entity_poly.pdbx_strand_id
1 'polypeptide(L)'
;MTDPQNAHLLGRKTLTLTPEGLHIADAGEAGYLAWGNIVRAARTEDHIFLFFSTLQAVVIPRASLEGASFETVWTTATTYLDRHHERGTRQGSESTATAAIQGTPAPVFSYRLEESDWTAFTVHHRRSKAQGRHRWLARFAVLPIPLLLVILGVVRPPVNWDLVVLFLGLSVLCFLFYPRVLDNAALRQAEYIAGNSANVHCLGERRIALSPEWLHVQGSGVQSTFTWPSVVKAERTDDHIFIYMSTSEALIIPRASLDGASFEDVWTRANEYLDHSRDNPKRQGSA
;
A
#
# COMPACT_ATOMS: atom_id res chain seq x y z
N MET A 1 -14.08 6.25 15.17
CA MET A 1 -12.82 6.16 15.91
C MET A 1 -11.78 5.64 14.95
N THR A 2 -10.92 6.53 14.44
CA THR A 2 -9.80 6.18 13.57
C THR A 2 -8.70 5.53 14.40
N ASP A 3 -8.15 4.42 13.90
CA ASP A 3 -7.00 3.77 14.51
C ASP A 3 -5.81 4.75 14.49
N PRO A 4 -5.15 5.05 15.62
CA PRO A 4 -3.98 5.93 15.66
C PRO A 4 -2.85 5.45 14.73
N GLN A 5 -2.77 4.16 14.39
CA GLN A 5 -1.80 3.62 13.43
C GLN A 5 -2.07 4.04 11.98
N ASN A 6 -3.21 4.67 11.70
CA ASN A 6 -3.58 5.15 10.38
C ASN A 6 -3.59 6.69 10.30
N ALA A 7 -2.99 7.38 11.27
CA ALA A 7 -2.94 8.83 11.32
C ALA A 7 -2.15 9.46 10.15
N HIS A 8 -1.18 8.74 9.56
CA HIS A 8 -0.49 9.23 8.35
C HIS A 8 -1.36 9.09 7.09
N LEU A 9 -2.24 8.08 7.05
CA LEU A 9 -3.22 7.92 5.96
C LEU A 9 -4.33 8.98 6.05
N LEU A 10 -4.70 9.36 7.27
CA LEU A 10 -5.87 10.18 7.57
C LEU A 10 -5.46 11.42 8.37
N GLY A 11 -5.51 12.59 7.75
CA GLY A 11 -5.13 13.84 8.40
C GLY A 11 -5.03 14.99 7.40
N ARG A 12 -4.56 16.14 7.89
CA ARG A 12 -4.30 17.30 7.04
C ARG A 12 -3.06 17.01 6.20
N LYS A 13 -3.23 16.98 4.88
CA LYS A 13 -2.14 16.90 3.91
C LYS A 13 -2.04 18.21 3.14
N THR A 14 -0.83 18.69 2.94
CA THR A 14 -0.55 19.84 2.08
C THR A 14 -0.15 19.31 0.71
N LEU A 15 -0.87 19.75 -0.32
CA LEU A 15 -0.63 19.37 -1.71
C LEU A 15 -0.20 20.60 -2.49
N THR A 16 0.97 20.51 -3.13
CA THR A 16 1.48 21.57 -4.02
C THR A 16 1.61 21.00 -5.42
N LEU A 17 0.84 21.55 -6.36
CA LEU A 17 0.91 21.18 -7.77
C LEU A 17 1.96 22.06 -8.45
N THR A 18 2.97 21.45 -9.06
CA THR A 18 3.96 22.14 -9.90
C THR A 18 3.86 21.62 -11.34
N PRO A 19 4.47 22.29 -12.32
CA PRO A 19 4.51 21.79 -13.69
C PRO A 19 5.19 20.42 -13.85
N GLU A 20 6.08 20.05 -12.92
CA GLU A 20 6.87 18.81 -12.94
C GLU A 20 6.17 17.66 -12.20
N GLY A 21 5.38 17.94 -11.17
CA GLY A 21 4.67 16.91 -10.42
C GLY A 21 3.82 17.43 -9.27
N LEU A 22 3.45 16.52 -8.36
CA LEU A 22 2.80 16.80 -7.09
C LEU A 22 3.80 16.65 -5.95
N HIS A 23 3.89 17.66 -5.10
CA HIS A 23 4.46 17.53 -3.76
C HIS A 23 3.36 17.29 -2.75
N ILE A 24 3.53 16.27 -1.92
CA ILE A 24 2.60 15.85 -0.88
C ILE A 24 3.35 15.93 0.44
N ALA A 25 2.82 16.63 1.43
CA ALA A 25 3.43 16.68 2.75
C ALA A 25 2.39 16.52 3.84
N ASP A 26 2.73 15.77 4.88
CA ASP A 26 1.99 15.69 6.13
C ASP A 26 2.94 15.71 7.34
N ALA A 27 2.42 15.43 8.54
CA ALA A 27 3.16 15.55 9.79
C ALA A 27 4.35 14.57 9.90
N GLY A 28 4.44 13.55 9.06
CA GLY A 28 5.48 12.52 9.15
C GLY A 28 6.01 11.99 7.81
N GLU A 29 5.38 12.39 6.71
CA GLU A 29 5.73 12.03 5.34
C GLU A 29 5.85 13.26 4.44
N ALA A 30 6.90 13.29 3.62
CA ALA A 30 7.01 14.22 2.51
C ALA A 30 7.31 13.43 1.23
N GLY A 31 6.45 13.56 0.23
CA GLY A 31 6.51 12.85 -1.02
C GLY A 31 6.48 13.76 -2.25
N TYR A 32 6.99 13.23 -3.36
CA TYR A 32 6.91 13.81 -4.68
C TYR A 32 6.45 12.74 -5.68
N LEU A 33 5.51 13.11 -6.54
CA LEU A 33 4.92 12.27 -7.58
C LEU A 33 4.98 13.00 -8.92
N ALA A 34 5.80 12.52 -9.85
CA ALA A 34 5.89 13.08 -11.20
C ALA A 34 4.60 12.88 -11.99
N TRP A 35 4.22 13.85 -12.83
CA TRP A 35 3.01 13.76 -13.68
C TRP A 35 3.05 12.55 -14.62
N GLY A 36 4.22 12.16 -15.10
CA GLY A 36 4.40 10.98 -15.96
C GLY A 36 4.04 9.63 -15.32
N ASN A 37 3.85 9.59 -14.01
CA ASN A 37 3.41 8.39 -13.28
C ASN A 37 1.93 8.41 -12.93
N ILE A 38 1.21 9.51 -13.21
CA ILE A 38 -0.24 9.55 -13.04
C ILE A 38 -0.86 8.89 -14.26
N VAL A 39 -1.41 7.70 -14.05
CA VAL A 39 -2.04 6.88 -15.09
C VAL A 39 -3.40 7.47 -15.49
N ARG A 40 -4.13 8.02 -14.52
CA ARG A 40 -5.50 8.50 -14.74
C ARG A 40 -5.92 9.55 -13.73
N ALA A 41 -6.61 10.58 -14.19
CA ALA A 41 -7.35 11.50 -13.33
C ALA A 41 -8.86 11.22 -13.45
N ALA A 42 -9.58 11.28 -12.33
CA ALA A 42 -11.05 11.22 -12.30
C ALA A 42 -11.59 12.21 -11.28
N ARG A 43 -12.85 12.64 -11.46
CA ARG A 43 -13.53 13.49 -10.48
C ARG A 43 -14.97 13.02 -10.23
N THR A 44 -15.44 13.30 -9.04
CA THR A 44 -16.84 13.30 -8.65
C THR A 44 -17.24 14.72 -8.24
N GLU A 45 -18.47 14.90 -7.76
CA GLU A 45 -18.95 16.22 -7.27
C GLU A 45 -18.13 16.76 -6.10
N ASP A 46 -17.57 15.85 -5.30
CA ASP A 46 -16.90 16.15 -4.03
C ASP A 46 -15.42 15.76 -3.98
N HIS A 47 -14.92 14.97 -4.94
CA HIS A 47 -13.56 14.43 -4.86
C HIS A 47 -12.84 14.44 -6.21
N ILE A 48 -11.55 14.74 -6.18
CA ILE A 48 -10.62 14.49 -7.29
C ILE A 48 -9.75 13.30 -6.92
N PHE A 49 -9.55 12.42 -7.90
CA PHE A 49 -8.72 11.22 -7.78
C PHE A 49 -7.63 11.28 -8.85
N LEU A 50 -6.37 11.29 -8.43
CA LEU A 50 -5.21 11.16 -9.31
C LEU A 50 -4.59 9.79 -9.08
N PHE A 51 -4.91 8.84 -9.96
CA PHE A 51 -4.43 7.46 -9.91
C PHE A 51 -3.03 7.37 -10.49
N PHE A 52 -2.09 6.88 -9.70
CA PHE A 52 -0.73 6.54 -10.14
C PHE A 52 -0.49 5.03 -10.11
N SER A 53 -1.49 4.26 -9.67
CA SER A 53 -1.57 2.82 -9.82
C SER A 53 -3.04 2.38 -9.77
N THR A 54 -3.30 1.10 -9.96
CA THR A 54 -4.64 0.50 -9.78
C THR A 54 -5.09 0.45 -8.31
N LEU A 55 -4.15 0.57 -7.37
CA LEU A 55 -4.40 0.48 -5.93
C LEU A 55 -4.29 1.83 -5.21
N GLN A 56 -3.56 2.77 -5.78
CA GLN A 56 -3.22 4.01 -5.11
C GLN A 56 -3.65 5.22 -5.95
N ALA A 57 -4.26 6.18 -5.26
CA ALA A 57 -4.64 7.46 -5.81
C ALA A 57 -4.41 8.55 -4.77
N VAL A 58 -4.00 9.73 -5.24
CA VAL A 58 -4.12 10.94 -4.44
C VAL A 58 -5.58 11.36 -4.46
N VAL A 59 -6.19 11.45 -3.28
CA VAL A 59 -7.57 11.86 -3.10
C VAL A 59 -7.61 13.28 -2.58
N ILE A 60 -8.31 14.17 -3.28
CA ILE A 60 -8.45 15.57 -2.92
C ILE A 60 -9.94 15.86 -2.66
N PRO A 61 -10.37 15.97 -1.40
CA PRO A 61 -11.76 16.29 -1.06
C PRO A 61 -12.04 17.77 -1.25
N ARG A 62 -13.16 18.09 -1.89
CA ARG A 62 -13.65 19.47 -2.10
C ARG A 62 -13.79 20.23 -0.80
N ALA A 63 -14.33 19.58 0.23
CA ALA A 63 -14.57 20.17 1.55
C ALA A 63 -13.28 20.55 2.31
N SER A 64 -12.12 20.02 1.89
CA SER A 64 -10.84 20.24 2.56
C SER A 64 -9.95 21.27 1.85
N LEU A 65 -10.42 21.86 0.75
CA LEU A 65 -9.66 22.87 0.01
C LEU A 65 -9.73 24.22 0.72
N GLU A 66 -8.59 24.67 1.22
CA GLU A 66 -8.38 26.01 1.75
C GLU A 66 -7.63 26.85 0.70
N GLY A 67 -8.21 27.97 0.26
CA GLY A 67 -7.52 28.94 -0.60
C GLY A 67 -7.46 28.64 -2.10
N ALA A 68 -7.94 27.48 -2.56
CA ALA A 68 -8.06 27.15 -3.99
C ALA A 68 -9.46 26.62 -4.34
N SER A 69 -9.98 27.04 -5.49
CA SER A 69 -11.23 26.50 -6.03
C SER A 69 -11.03 25.06 -6.52
N PHE A 70 -12.00 24.20 -6.24
CA PHE A 70 -12.03 22.81 -6.72
C PHE A 70 -11.84 22.71 -8.24
N GLU A 71 -12.47 23.60 -9.01
CA GLU A 71 -12.34 23.63 -10.48
C GLU A 71 -10.94 24.11 -10.91
N THR A 72 -10.33 25.03 -10.16
CA THR A 72 -8.96 25.49 -10.44
C THR A 72 -7.96 24.35 -10.22
N VAL A 73 -8.13 23.58 -9.14
CA VAL A 73 -7.27 22.41 -8.87
C VAL A 73 -7.43 21.36 -9.98
N TRP A 74 -8.67 21.03 -10.35
CA TRP A 74 -8.94 20.07 -11.43
C TRP A 74 -8.33 20.51 -12.76
N THR A 75 -8.60 21.75 -13.18
CA THR A 75 -8.12 22.28 -14.46
C THR A 75 -6.60 22.34 -14.51
N THR A 76 -5.96 22.73 -13.40
CA THR A 76 -4.49 22.77 -13.31
C THR A 76 -3.90 21.37 -13.43
N ALA A 77 -4.46 20.41 -12.69
CA ALA A 77 -4.00 19.02 -12.70
C ALA A 77 -4.14 18.37 -14.09
N THR A 78 -5.30 18.52 -14.75
CA THR A 78 -5.49 17.95 -16.09
C THR A 78 -4.61 18.63 -17.13
N THR A 79 -4.44 19.95 -17.04
CA THR A 79 -3.54 20.67 -17.97
C THR A 79 -2.09 20.20 -17.86
N TYR A 80 -1.59 19.96 -16.64
CA TYR A 80 -0.25 19.43 -16.45
C TYR A 80 -0.12 17.97 -16.89
N LEU A 81 -1.13 17.14 -16.60
CA LEU A 81 -1.20 15.76 -17.05
C LEU A 81 -1.20 15.65 -18.58
N ASP A 82 -2.04 16.44 -19.25
CA ASP A 82 -2.16 16.46 -20.71
C ASP A 82 -0.85 16.90 -21.36
N ARG A 83 -0.22 17.98 -20.87
CA ARG A 83 1.11 18.39 -21.36
C ARG A 83 2.18 17.32 -21.21
N HIS A 84 2.12 16.55 -20.13
CA HIS A 84 3.09 15.49 -19.89
C HIS A 84 2.82 14.26 -20.78
N HIS A 85 1.55 13.94 -21.05
CA HIS A 85 1.17 12.90 -22.00
C HIS A 85 1.52 13.27 -23.45
N GLU A 86 1.34 14.54 -23.84
CA GLU A 86 1.73 15.06 -25.16
C GLU A 86 3.25 15.06 -25.39
N ARG A 87 4.05 15.24 -24.33
CA ARG A 87 5.51 15.31 -24.42
C ARG A 87 6.23 13.96 -24.51
N GLY A 88 5.54 12.82 -24.48
CA GLY A 88 6.09 11.50 -24.80
C GLY A 88 7.44 11.18 -24.12
N THR A 89 7.39 10.66 -22.90
CA THR A 89 8.43 9.83 -22.25
C THR A 89 9.83 9.83 -22.89
N ARG A 90 10.72 10.72 -22.41
CA ARG A 90 12.14 10.46 -22.13
C ARG A 90 12.82 11.74 -21.62
N GLN A 91 13.68 11.57 -20.61
CA GLN A 91 14.52 12.58 -19.95
C GLN A 91 13.80 13.53 -18.99
N GLY A 92 13.97 13.24 -17.69
CA GLY A 92 13.69 14.21 -16.63
C GLY A 92 13.98 13.69 -15.22
N SER A 93 13.87 12.38 -14.98
CA SER A 93 13.95 11.85 -13.61
C SER A 93 15.37 11.62 -13.08
N GLU A 94 16.40 11.47 -13.93
CA GLU A 94 17.77 11.14 -13.46
C GLU A 94 18.58 12.36 -13.00
N SER A 95 18.34 13.54 -13.59
CA SER A 95 19.16 14.73 -13.33
C SER A 95 18.86 15.38 -11.97
N THR A 96 17.63 15.28 -11.48
CA THR A 96 17.24 15.79 -10.14
C THR A 96 17.37 14.72 -9.06
N ALA A 97 17.32 13.44 -9.44
CA ALA A 97 17.50 12.28 -8.55
C ALA A 97 18.92 12.19 -7.95
N THR A 98 19.93 12.62 -8.71
CA THR A 98 21.32 12.53 -8.27
C THR A 98 21.70 13.71 -7.34
N ALA A 99 21.05 14.86 -7.51
CA ALA A 99 21.37 16.07 -6.75
C ALA A 99 20.78 16.08 -5.33
N ALA A 100 19.64 15.43 -5.09
CA ALA A 100 18.98 15.44 -3.77
C ALA A 100 19.65 14.52 -2.73
N ILE A 101 20.38 13.49 -3.16
CA ILE A 101 21.03 12.51 -2.26
C ILE A 101 22.49 12.87 -1.96
N GLN A 102 23.13 13.71 -2.81
CA GLN A 102 24.54 14.08 -2.67
C GLN A 102 24.88 14.91 -1.41
N GLY A 103 23.89 15.30 -0.61
CA GLY A 103 24.07 16.05 0.63
C GLY A 103 24.03 15.25 1.94
N THR A 104 23.71 13.95 1.92
CA THR A 104 23.46 13.20 3.17
C THR A 104 24.45 12.03 3.34
N PRO A 105 25.21 11.94 4.45
CA PRO A 105 26.17 10.86 4.72
C PRO A 105 25.48 9.57 5.19
N ALA A 106 24.31 9.27 4.65
CA ALA A 106 23.54 8.07 4.98
C ALA A 106 23.89 6.93 4.01
N PRO A 107 23.95 5.67 4.47
CA PRO A 107 24.13 4.53 3.59
C PRO A 107 22.95 4.44 2.61
N VAL A 108 23.26 4.64 1.33
CA VAL A 108 22.32 4.50 0.21
C VAL A 108 22.50 3.12 -0.38
N PHE A 109 21.40 2.38 -0.56
CA PHE A 109 21.38 1.08 -1.20
C PHE A 109 20.23 1.02 -2.21
N SER A 110 20.40 0.17 -3.21
CA SER A 110 19.41 -0.04 -4.26
C SER A 110 18.89 -1.45 -4.26
N TYR A 111 17.64 -1.64 -4.63
CA TYR A 111 17.06 -2.95 -4.88
C TYR A 111 16.00 -2.85 -5.97
N ARG A 112 15.71 -3.99 -6.60
CA ARG A 112 14.64 -4.10 -7.58
C ARG A 112 13.45 -4.80 -6.94
N LEU A 113 12.29 -4.16 -6.95
CA LEU A 113 11.06 -4.79 -6.50
C LEU A 113 10.40 -5.52 -7.68
N GLU A 114 10.24 -6.83 -7.55
CA GLU A 114 9.59 -7.68 -8.55
C GLU A 114 8.16 -8.06 -8.16
N GLU A 115 7.43 -8.63 -9.12
CA GLU A 115 6.07 -9.14 -8.94
C GLU A 115 5.99 -10.21 -7.84
N SER A 116 7.01 -11.07 -7.80
CA SER A 116 7.21 -12.14 -6.81
C SER A 116 7.33 -11.59 -5.38
N ASP A 117 7.96 -10.43 -5.19
CA ASP A 117 8.12 -9.81 -3.88
C ASP A 117 6.79 -9.23 -3.37
N TRP A 118 5.98 -8.66 -4.28
CA TRP A 118 4.64 -8.15 -3.94
C TRP A 118 3.67 -9.26 -3.55
N THR A 119 3.69 -10.37 -4.27
CA THR A 119 2.87 -11.56 -3.95
C THR A 119 3.31 -12.18 -2.61
N ALA A 120 4.62 -12.26 -2.35
CA ALA A 120 5.17 -12.72 -1.07
C ALA A 120 4.70 -11.84 0.10
N PHE A 121 4.76 -10.52 -0.03
CA PHE A 121 4.23 -9.59 0.97
C PHE A 121 2.74 -9.80 1.21
N THR A 122 1.94 -9.91 0.14
CA THR A 122 0.49 -10.10 0.25
C THR A 122 0.15 -11.39 1.01
N VAL A 123 0.88 -12.48 0.75
CA VAL A 123 0.71 -13.74 1.47
C VAL A 123 1.10 -13.61 2.93
N HIS A 124 2.25 -12.98 3.21
CA HIS A 124 2.74 -12.78 4.58
C HIS A 124 1.78 -11.91 5.41
N HIS A 125 1.37 -10.77 4.86
CA HIS A 125 0.45 -9.84 5.49
C HIS A 125 -0.90 -10.51 5.82
N ARG A 126 -1.44 -11.35 4.92
CA ARG A 126 -2.69 -12.10 5.14
C ARG A 126 -2.57 -13.23 6.15
N ARG A 127 -1.38 -13.79 6.35
CA ARG A 127 -1.12 -14.82 7.37
C ARG A 127 -0.98 -14.24 8.78
N SER A 128 -0.94 -12.91 8.93
CA SER A 128 -0.91 -12.24 10.22
C SER A 128 -2.16 -12.55 11.08
N LYS A 129 -1.98 -12.60 12.41
CA LYS A 129 -2.98 -13.06 13.38
C LYS A 129 -4.30 -12.26 13.35
N ALA A 130 -4.27 -11.00 12.89
CA ALA A 130 -5.43 -10.11 12.84
C ALA A 130 -6.53 -10.60 11.86
N GLN A 131 -6.14 -11.23 10.75
CA GLN A 131 -7.10 -11.73 9.75
C GLN A 131 -7.58 -13.16 10.03
N GLY A 132 -6.93 -13.90 10.94
CA GLY A 132 -7.34 -15.26 11.32
C GLY A 132 -8.76 -15.33 11.90
N ARG A 133 -9.16 -14.31 12.68
CA ARG A 133 -10.51 -14.20 13.24
C ARG A 133 -11.56 -13.95 12.16
N HIS A 134 -11.24 -13.11 11.17
CA HIS A 134 -12.12 -12.86 10.02
C HIS A 134 -12.25 -14.11 9.15
N ARG A 135 -11.17 -14.88 8.96
CA ARG A 135 -11.20 -16.19 8.27
C ARG A 135 -12.04 -17.22 9.01
N TRP A 136 -12.06 -17.19 10.35
CA TRP A 136 -12.92 -18.06 11.15
C TRP A 136 -14.39 -17.63 11.09
N LEU A 137 -14.68 -16.33 11.17
CA LEU A 137 -16.03 -15.78 11.04
C LEU A 137 -16.62 -15.97 9.64
N ALA A 138 -15.81 -15.82 8.59
CA ALA A 138 -16.26 -16.00 7.21
C ALA A 138 -16.69 -17.46 6.91
N ARG A 139 -16.21 -18.45 7.66
CA ARG A 139 -16.74 -19.83 7.60
C ARG A 139 -18.21 -19.90 7.97
N PHE A 140 -18.66 -19.06 8.91
CA PHE A 140 -20.06 -19.00 9.33
C PHE A 140 -20.96 -18.22 8.37
N ALA A 141 -20.41 -17.41 7.46
CA ALA A 141 -21.20 -16.69 6.46
C ALA A 141 -21.78 -17.63 5.38
N VAL A 142 -21.13 -18.78 5.13
CA VAL A 142 -21.55 -19.74 4.08
C VAL A 142 -22.42 -20.87 4.63
N LEU A 143 -22.35 -21.14 5.93
CA LEU A 143 -23.17 -22.13 6.64
C LEU A 143 -24.70 -21.89 6.65
N PRO A 144 -25.24 -20.65 6.70
CA PRO A 144 -26.69 -20.45 6.83
C PRO A 144 -27.50 -20.88 5.60
N ILE A 145 -26.93 -20.82 4.40
CA ILE A 145 -27.61 -21.20 3.15
C ILE A 145 -27.94 -22.71 3.11
N PRO A 146 -26.96 -23.63 3.24
CA PRO A 146 -27.26 -25.06 3.27
C PRO A 146 -28.03 -25.46 4.52
N LEU A 147 -27.81 -24.80 5.67
CA LEU A 147 -28.57 -25.05 6.90
C LEU A 147 -30.06 -24.70 6.73
N LEU A 148 -30.37 -23.57 6.08
CA LEU A 148 -31.73 -23.17 5.73
C LEU A 148 -32.40 -24.18 4.80
N LEU A 149 -31.67 -24.73 3.83
CA LEU A 149 -32.18 -25.75 2.90
C LEU A 149 -32.47 -27.09 3.59
N VAL A 150 -31.64 -27.48 4.57
CA VAL A 150 -31.92 -28.63 5.44
C VAL A 150 -33.19 -28.39 6.26
N ILE A 151 -33.34 -27.21 6.86
CA ILE A 151 -34.55 -26.86 7.64
C ILE A 151 -35.80 -26.89 6.72
N LEU A 152 -35.72 -26.32 5.51
CA LEU A 152 -36.83 -26.32 4.56
C LEU A 152 -37.24 -27.74 4.12
N GLY A 153 -36.26 -28.64 3.94
CA GLY A 153 -36.48 -30.04 3.58
C GLY A 153 -37.09 -30.88 4.69
N VAL A 154 -36.87 -30.50 5.96
CA VAL A 154 -37.45 -31.18 7.14
C VAL A 154 -38.84 -30.65 7.49
N VAL A 155 -39.12 -29.36 7.25
CA VAL A 155 -40.41 -28.72 7.60
C VAL A 155 -41.55 -29.08 6.63
N ARG A 156 -41.24 -29.55 5.41
CA ARG A 156 -42.23 -29.98 4.41
C ARG A 156 -42.33 -31.50 4.35
N PRO A 157 -43.40 -32.13 4.89
CA PRO A 157 -43.64 -33.55 4.67
C PRO A 157 -44.12 -33.82 3.23
N PRO A 158 -43.72 -34.94 2.60
CA PRO A 158 -42.78 -35.95 3.12
C PRO A 158 -41.33 -35.44 3.12
N VAL A 159 -40.62 -35.70 4.21
CA VAL A 159 -39.20 -35.31 4.37
C VAL A 159 -38.35 -36.12 3.40
N ASN A 160 -37.61 -35.43 2.54
CA ASN A 160 -36.70 -36.07 1.60
C ASN A 160 -35.29 -36.16 2.22
N TRP A 161 -34.98 -37.31 2.82
CA TRP A 161 -33.70 -37.55 3.49
C TRP A 161 -32.50 -37.47 2.55
N ASP A 162 -32.66 -37.79 1.26
CA ASP A 162 -31.59 -37.69 0.27
C ASP A 162 -31.12 -36.24 0.10
N LEU A 163 -32.07 -35.29 0.09
CA LEU A 163 -31.75 -33.86 0.03
C LEU A 163 -31.07 -33.38 1.30
N VAL A 164 -31.51 -33.86 2.47
CA VAL A 164 -30.88 -33.51 3.76
C VAL A 164 -29.43 -33.95 3.79
N VAL A 165 -29.13 -35.18 3.38
CA VAL A 165 -27.77 -35.72 3.32
C VAL A 165 -26.92 -34.96 2.30
N LEU A 166 -27.47 -34.66 1.12
CA LEU A 166 -26.79 -33.89 0.07
C LEU A 166 -26.39 -32.50 0.56
N PHE A 167 -27.33 -31.74 1.15
CA PHE A 167 -27.07 -30.38 1.63
C PHE A 167 -26.14 -30.35 2.86
N LEU A 168 -26.22 -31.35 3.73
CA LEU A 168 -25.28 -31.51 4.84
C LEU A 168 -23.86 -31.77 4.32
N GLY A 169 -23.70 -32.67 3.35
CA GLY A 169 -22.43 -32.94 2.68
C GLY A 169 -21.85 -31.70 1.99
N LEU A 170 -22.69 -30.96 1.26
CA LEU A 170 -22.30 -29.71 0.60
C LEU A 170 -21.87 -28.64 1.62
N SER A 171 -22.55 -28.56 2.77
CA SER A 171 -22.20 -27.64 3.86
C SER A 171 -20.81 -27.92 4.42
N VAL A 172 -20.50 -29.18 4.69
CA VAL A 172 -19.17 -29.61 5.17
C VAL A 172 -18.11 -29.34 4.11
N LEU A 173 -18.42 -29.63 2.83
CA LEU A 173 -17.50 -29.38 1.73
C LEU A 173 -17.19 -27.88 1.60
N CYS A 174 -18.21 -27.03 1.60
CA CYS A 174 -18.05 -25.57 1.60
C CYS A 174 -17.23 -25.11 2.80
N PHE A 175 -17.51 -25.59 4.02
CA PHE A 175 -16.78 -25.22 5.23
C PHE A 175 -15.26 -25.51 5.13
N LEU A 176 -14.90 -26.65 4.55
CA LEU A 176 -13.49 -27.07 4.40
C LEU A 176 -12.78 -26.34 3.25
N PHE A 177 -13.45 -26.14 2.12
CA PHE A 177 -12.82 -25.59 0.91
C PHE A 177 -12.89 -24.06 0.82
N TYR A 178 -13.84 -23.40 1.48
CA TYR A 178 -13.99 -21.95 1.49
C TYR A 178 -12.72 -21.14 1.85
N PRO A 179 -11.94 -21.48 2.90
CA PRO A 179 -10.72 -20.72 3.19
C PRO A 179 -9.71 -20.76 2.04
N ARG A 180 -9.61 -21.90 1.33
CA ARG A 180 -8.72 -22.02 0.17
C ARG A 180 -9.18 -21.20 -1.02
N VAL A 181 -10.50 -21.12 -1.26
CA VAL A 181 -11.05 -20.33 -2.37
C VAL A 181 -10.80 -18.84 -2.17
N LEU A 182 -11.01 -18.31 -0.95
CA LEU A 182 -10.70 -16.91 -0.63
C LEU A 182 -9.20 -16.60 -0.70
N ASP A 183 -8.35 -17.55 -0.33
CA ASP A 183 -6.91 -17.38 -0.43
C ASP A 183 -6.47 -17.29 -1.88
N ASN A 184 -6.92 -18.22 -2.71
CA ASN A 184 -6.63 -18.24 -4.15
C ASN A 184 -7.21 -17.03 -4.89
N ALA A 185 -8.41 -16.57 -4.52
CA ALA A 185 -9.01 -15.39 -5.16
C ALA A 185 -8.17 -14.12 -4.92
N ALA A 186 -7.73 -13.90 -3.68
CA ALA A 186 -6.90 -12.73 -3.38
C ALA A 186 -5.44 -12.89 -3.82
N LEU A 187 -4.91 -14.11 -3.95
CA LEU A 187 -3.64 -14.36 -4.65
C LEU A 187 -3.74 -13.97 -6.13
N ARG A 188 -4.77 -14.43 -6.82
CA ARG A 188 -5.04 -14.06 -8.21
C ARG A 188 -5.23 -12.56 -8.39
N GLN A 189 -5.85 -11.89 -7.42
CA GLN A 189 -5.99 -10.44 -7.45
C GLN A 189 -4.63 -9.75 -7.29
N ALA A 190 -3.77 -10.25 -6.39
CA ALA A 190 -2.43 -9.72 -6.19
C ALA A 190 -1.54 -9.90 -7.44
N GLU A 191 -1.58 -11.08 -8.06
CA GLU A 191 -0.93 -11.36 -9.35
C GLU A 191 -1.48 -10.46 -10.46
N TYR A 192 -2.81 -10.33 -10.57
CA TYR A 192 -3.43 -9.45 -11.56
C TYR A 192 -3.01 -7.99 -11.41
N ILE A 193 -2.94 -7.49 -10.17
CA ILE A 193 -2.46 -6.14 -9.88
C ILE A 193 -0.98 -6.07 -10.27
N ALA A 194 -0.14 -6.96 -9.78
CA ALA A 194 1.29 -6.85 -9.99
C ALA A 194 1.70 -7.01 -11.48
N GLY A 195 0.97 -7.82 -12.25
CA GLY A 195 1.14 -7.96 -13.71
C GLY A 195 0.49 -6.87 -14.56
N ASN A 196 -0.28 -5.93 -13.98
CA ASN A 196 -0.92 -4.86 -14.75
C ASN A 196 0.10 -3.76 -15.09
N SER A 197 0.18 -3.39 -16.38
CA SER A 197 1.11 -2.35 -16.87
C SER A 197 0.93 -1.00 -16.18
N ALA A 198 -0.27 -0.69 -15.71
CA ALA A 198 -0.55 0.52 -14.93
C ALA A 198 0.15 0.55 -13.55
N ASN A 199 0.64 -0.58 -13.05
CA ASN A 199 1.35 -0.70 -11.79
C ASN A 199 2.87 -0.84 -11.96
N VAL A 200 3.39 -0.77 -13.19
CA VAL A 200 4.83 -0.91 -13.48
C VAL A 200 5.64 0.17 -12.76
N HIS A 201 5.08 1.35 -12.53
CA HIS A 201 5.73 2.42 -11.75
C HIS A 201 5.89 2.10 -10.25
N CYS A 202 5.06 1.19 -9.71
CA CYS A 202 5.20 0.69 -8.35
C CYS A 202 6.28 -0.40 -8.24
N LEU A 203 6.70 -0.99 -9.35
CA LEU A 203 7.69 -2.06 -9.47
C LEU A 203 9.00 -1.52 -10.07
N GLY A 204 10.09 -2.29 -9.98
CA GLY A 204 11.39 -1.90 -10.55
C GLY A 204 12.36 -1.32 -9.52
N GLU A 205 13.32 -0.51 -9.99
CA GLU A 205 14.43 -0.03 -9.18
C GLU A 205 14.00 0.97 -8.11
N ARG A 206 14.44 0.71 -6.89
CA ARG A 206 14.25 1.56 -5.72
C ARG A 206 15.58 1.81 -5.05
N ARG A 207 15.80 3.06 -4.66
CA ARG A 207 16.94 3.49 -3.84
C ARG A 207 16.40 3.87 -2.48
N ILE A 208 16.98 3.31 -1.42
CA ILE A 208 16.70 3.71 -0.05
C ILE A 208 17.95 4.34 0.54
N ALA A 209 17.77 5.46 1.23
CA ALA A 209 18.76 6.01 2.14
C ALA A 209 18.22 5.91 3.57
N LEU A 210 18.91 5.14 4.41
CA LEU A 210 18.61 5.00 5.83
C LEU A 210 19.41 6.05 6.61
N SER A 211 18.75 7.11 7.07
CA SER A 211 19.35 8.08 8.00
C SER A 211 18.82 7.85 9.42
N PRO A 212 19.57 8.26 10.46
CA PRO A 212 19.09 8.17 11.86
C PRO A 212 17.78 8.92 12.13
N GLU A 213 17.49 9.95 11.33
CA GLU A 213 16.32 10.82 11.51
C GLU A 213 15.21 10.54 10.48
N TRP A 214 15.58 10.10 9.28
CA TRP A 214 14.67 9.97 8.14
C TRP A 214 14.93 8.71 7.33
N LEU A 215 13.88 8.12 6.79
CA LEU A 215 13.91 7.06 5.79
C LEU A 215 13.54 7.66 4.44
N HIS A 216 14.50 7.76 3.51
CA HIS A 216 14.24 8.24 2.16
C HIS A 216 14.09 7.06 1.21
N VAL A 217 13.00 7.02 0.45
CA VAL A 217 12.66 6.00 -0.54
C VAL A 217 12.46 6.69 -1.88
N GLN A 218 13.23 6.27 -2.88
CA GLN A 218 13.13 6.77 -4.24
C GLN A 218 12.83 5.62 -5.20
N GLY A 219 11.75 5.74 -5.96
CA GLY A 219 11.41 4.84 -7.07
C GLY A 219 11.37 5.58 -8.41
N SER A 220 10.82 4.93 -9.43
CA SER A 220 10.67 5.49 -10.78
C SER A 220 9.73 6.70 -10.78
N GLY A 221 10.26 7.90 -10.51
CA GLY A 221 9.52 9.18 -10.50
C GLY A 221 8.60 9.37 -9.28
N VAL A 222 8.77 8.55 -8.24
CA VAL A 222 8.17 8.74 -6.91
C VAL A 222 9.30 8.87 -5.91
N GLN A 223 9.24 9.88 -5.05
CA GLN A 223 10.15 10.03 -3.92
C GLN A 223 9.31 10.20 -2.66
N SER A 224 9.67 9.51 -1.58
CA SER A 224 9.00 9.61 -0.29
C SER A 224 10.04 9.65 0.82
N THR A 225 9.87 10.57 1.76
CA THR A 225 10.68 10.71 2.96
C THR A 225 9.78 10.49 4.16
N PHE A 226 10.12 9.51 4.98
CA PHE A 226 9.38 9.14 6.18
C PHE A 226 10.21 9.46 7.42
N THR A 227 9.55 9.88 8.50
CA THR A 227 10.17 9.93 9.83
C THR A 227 10.04 8.59 10.55
N TRP A 228 11.04 8.21 11.36
CA TRP A 228 10.98 6.97 12.15
C TRP A 228 9.77 6.87 13.10
N PRO A 229 9.30 7.95 13.75
CA PRO A 229 8.07 7.92 14.56
C PRO A 229 6.81 7.54 13.78
N SER A 230 6.78 7.74 12.45
CA SER A 230 5.66 7.32 11.60
C SER A 230 5.70 5.83 11.25
N VAL A 231 6.80 5.14 11.52
CA VAL A 231 6.94 3.71 11.30
C VAL A 231 6.26 2.95 12.44
N VAL A 232 5.23 2.17 12.12
CA VAL A 232 4.46 1.41 13.10
C VAL A 232 5.28 0.22 13.64
N LYS A 233 5.91 -0.53 12.74
CA LYS A 233 6.73 -1.71 13.08
C LYS A 233 7.63 -2.14 11.91
N ALA A 234 8.69 -2.87 12.22
CA ALA A 234 9.48 -3.59 11.24
C ALA A 234 9.40 -5.11 11.54
N GLU A 235 9.25 -5.93 10.50
CA GLU A 235 9.27 -7.40 10.60
C GLU A 235 10.27 -7.97 9.61
N ARG A 236 11.00 -9.02 10.03
CA ARG A 236 11.96 -9.74 9.20
C ARG A 236 11.47 -11.15 8.93
N THR A 237 11.61 -11.57 7.68
CA THR A 237 11.48 -12.96 7.21
C THR A 237 12.83 -13.40 6.64
N ASP A 238 13.00 -14.68 6.31
CA ASP A 238 14.26 -15.22 5.77
C ASP A 238 14.71 -14.52 4.47
N ASP A 239 13.73 -14.06 3.67
CA ASP A 239 13.95 -13.49 2.33
C ASP A 239 13.58 -12.00 2.20
N HIS A 240 12.84 -11.43 3.16
CA HIS A 240 12.30 -10.06 3.06
C HIS A 240 12.30 -9.33 4.40
N ILE A 241 12.53 -8.01 4.35
CA ILE A 241 12.24 -7.07 5.44
C ILE A 241 11.00 -6.27 5.08
N PHE A 242 10.05 -6.20 6.01
CA PHE A 242 8.82 -5.42 5.88
C PHE A 242 8.81 -4.29 6.90
N ILE A 243 8.86 -3.05 6.45
CA ILE A 243 8.76 -1.87 7.31
C ILE A 243 7.35 -1.29 7.13
N TYR A 244 6.50 -1.41 8.13
CA TYR A 244 5.11 -1.01 8.09
C TYR A 244 4.95 0.46 8.48
N MET A 245 4.32 1.23 7.59
CA MET A 245 3.95 2.63 7.84
C MET A 245 2.52 2.73 8.38
N SER A 246 1.64 1.80 8.02
CA SER A 246 0.31 1.62 8.62
C SER A 246 -0.06 0.15 8.74
N THR A 247 -1.32 -0.08 9.11
CA THR A 247 -1.96 -1.40 9.07
C THR A 247 -2.02 -2.04 7.69
N SER A 248 -1.93 -1.28 6.58
CA SER A 248 -2.08 -1.79 5.21
C SER A 248 -0.96 -1.39 4.24
N GLU A 249 -0.03 -0.55 4.68
CA GLU A 249 1.08 -0.05 3.86
C GLU A 249 2.42 -0.44 4.47
N ALA A 250 3.27 -1.08 3.66
CA ALA A 250 4.61 -1.46 4.06
C ALA A 250 5.61 -1.27 2.91
N LEU A 251 6.83 -0.89 3.29
CA LEU A 251 8.00 -0.94 2.44
C LEU A 251 8.54 -2.37 2.44
N ILE A 252 8.72 -2.92 1.25
CA ILE A 252 9.22 -4.28 1.03
C ILE A 252 10.67 -4.18 0.56
N ILE A 253 11.59 -4.77 1.32
CA ILE A 253 13.02 -4.84 0.96
C ILE A 253 13.37 -6.33 0.76
N PRO A 254 13.52 -6.79 -0.49
CA PRO A 254 13.92 -8.16 -0.81
C PRO A 254 15.41 -8.38 -0.57
N ARG A 255 15.77 -9.56 -0.07
CA ARG A 255 17.17 -9.97 0.13
C ARG A 255 17.90 -10.24 -1.18
N ALA A 256 17.20 -10.80 -2.16
CA ALA A 256 17.80 -11.31 -3.40
C ALA A 256 18.30 -10.21 -4.36
N SER A 257 17.64 -9.05 -4.37
CA SER A 257 17.97 -7.94 -5.27
C SER A 257 18.63 -6.76 -4.56
N LEU A 258 19.01 -6.93 -3.30
CA LEU A 258 19.68 -5.90 -2.51
C LEU A 258 21.12 -5.69 -3.01
N ASP A 259 21.44 -4.44 -3.34
CA ASP A 259 22.77 -4.02 -3.79
C ASP A 259 23.28 -2.82 -2.97
N GLY A 260 24.57 -2.82 -2.65
CA GLY A 260 25.22 -1.76 -1.86
C GLY A 260 25.11 -1.87 -0.34
N ALA A 261 24.37 -2.84 0.22
CA ALA A 261 24.33 -3.11 1.66
C ALA A 261 24.05 -4.59 1.98
N SER A 262 24.51 -5.06 3.14
CA SER A 262 24.14 -6.37 3.66
C SER A 262 22.71 -6.36 4.22
N PHE A 263 21.95 -7.42 3.95
CA PHE A 263 20.58 -7.58 4.44
C PHE A 263 20.48 -7.49 5.98
N GLU A 264 21.46 -8.06 6.69
CA GLU A 264 21.51 -8.02 8.16
C GLU A 264 21.87 -6.64 8.70
N ASP A 265 22.71 -5.89 7.99
CA ASP A 265 23.08 -4.53 8.37
C ASP A 265 21.90 -3.57 8.20
N VAL A 266 21.13 -3.76 7.11
CA VAL A 266 19.88 -3.02 6.85
C VAL A 266 18.87 -3.28 7.95
N TRP A 267 18.67 -4.55 8.34
CA TRP A 267 17.75 -4.91 9.42
C TRP A 267 18.18 -4.33 10.77
N THR A 268 19.45 -4.54 11.16
CA THR A 268 19.99 -4.05 12.43
C THR A 268 19.80 -2.55 12.58
N ARG A 269 20.18 -1.78 11.54
CA ARG A 269 20.06 -0.32 11.56
C ARG A 269 18.61 0.14 11.59
N ALA A 270 17.74 -0.45 10.76
CA ALA A 270 16.33 -0.09 10.74
C ALA A 270 15.67 -0.35 12.10
N ASN A 271 16.01 -1.46 12.76
CA ASN A 271 15.49 -1.78 14.09
C ASN A 271 16.06 -0.85 15.17
N GLU A 272 17.36 -0.54 15.13
CA GLU A 272 18.00 0.41 16.04
C GLU A 272 17.38 1.82 15.95
N TYR A 273 17.18 2.34 14.74
CA TYR A 273 16.58 3.66 14.54
C TYR A 273 15.10 3.69 14.96
N LEU A 274 14.36 2.60 14.69
CA LEU A 274 12.99 2.45 15.16
C LEU A 274 12.92 2.46 16.69
N ASP A 275 13.75 1.68 17.37
CA ASP A 275 13.77 1.59 18.83
C ASP A 275 14.21 2.93 19.45
N HIS A 276 15.23 3.59 18.89
CA HIS A 276 15.67 4.89 19.37
C HIS A 276 14.59 5.99 19.23
N SER A 277 13.79 5.93 18.16
CA SER A 277 12.67 6.86 17.97
C SER A 277 11.54 6.66 18.99
N ARG A 278 11.35 5.43 19.48
CA ARG A 278 10.36 5.08 20.51
C ARG A 278 10.80 5.51 21.91
N ASP A 279 12.09 5.40 22.20
CA ASP A 279 12.67 5.75 23.50
C ASP A 279 12.81 7.27 23.71
N ASN A 280 12.75 8.08 22.64
CA ASN A 280 12.92 9.52 22.72
C ASN A 280 11.68 10.30 22.21
N PRO A 281 10.53 10.25 22.92
CA PRO A 281 9.30 10.95 22.51
C PRO A 281 9.38 12.48 22.59
N LYS A 282 10.51 13.05 23.08
CA LYS A 282 10.62 14.47 23.47
C LYS A 282 11.06 15.44 22.38
N ARG A 283 11.19 15.04 21.11
CA ARG A 283 11.48 15.98 19.99
C ARG A 283 10.25 16.43 19.20
N GLN A 284 9.04 16.13 19.66
CA GLN A 284 7.79 16.58 19.03
C GLN A 284 7.04 17.53 19.98
N GLY A 285 7.42 18.81 19.95
CA GLY A 285 6.78 19.85 20.74
C GLY A 285 7.54 21.17 20.79
N SER A 286 8.11 21.62 19.67
CA SER A 286 8.66 22.97 19.40
C SER A 286 9.05 22.95 17.92
N ALA A 287 8.50 23.72 16.99
CA ALA A 287 7.73 24.95 17.02
C ALA A 287 6.78 24.99 15.80
#